data_AF-A0A1K2FTX1-F1
#
_entry.id   AF-A0A1K2FTX1-F1
#
_cell.length_a   1.000
_cell.length_b   1.000
_cell.length_c   1.000
_cell.angle_alpha   90.00
_cell.angle_beta   90.00
_cell.angle_gamma   90.00
#
_symmetry.space_group_name_H-M   'P 1'
#
loop_
_entity.id
_entity.type
_entity.pdbx_description
1 polymer ?
#
loop_
_entity_poly.entity_id
_entity_poly.type
_entity_poly.pdbx_seq_one_letter_code
_entity_poly.pdbx_strand_id
1 'polypeptide(L)'
;MAARVRITERGPVAGGGIVYDWGIDDTATGHVLLCEVTEVVRPCTPSAVPIGEMLARRDSGSVQNPDPATREDFVVVVAALFQEWKRMGQPPATVMRTYW
;
A
#
# COMPACT_ATOMS: atom_id res chain seq x y z
N MET A 1 0.14 17.97 -13.40
CA MET A 1 0.36 18.42 -12.00
C MET A 1 0.98 17.22 -11.31
N ALA A 2 2.21 17.34 -10.83
CA ALA A 2 2.94 16.16 -10.37
C ALA A 2 2.38 15.68 -9.03
N ALA A 3 1.99 14.40 -8.93
CA ALA A 3 1.46 13.81 -7.71
C ALA A 3 2.57 13.20 -6.86
N ARG A 4 2.69 13.59 -5.57
CA ARG A 4 3.70 13.03 -4.67
C ARG A 4 3.08 11.99 -3.74
N VAL A 5 3.61 10.78 -3.82
CA VAL A 5 3.23 9.65 -2.96
C VAL A 5 4.28 9.47 -1.88
N ARG A 6 3.83 9.45 -0.63
CA ARG A 6 4.63 9.09 0.54
C ARG A 6 4.03 7.86 1.19
N ILE A 7 4.86 6.86 1.47
CA ILE A 7 4.47 5.65 2.20
C ILE A 7 5.50 5.44 3.30
N THR A 8 5.07 5.27 4.53
CA THR A 8 5.95 5.09 5.70
C THR A 8 5.50 3.89 6.48
N GLU A 9 6.42 2.99 6.81
CA GLU A 9 6.16 1.88 7.70
C GLU A 9 5.77 2.41 9.09
N ARG A 10 4.64 1.93 9.60
CA ARG A 10 4.22 2.13 10.98
C ARG A 10 4.78 1.04 11.89
N GLY A 11 4.85 -0.19 11.38
CA GLY A 11 5.45 -1.32 12.06
C GLY A 11 4.67 -2.62 11.89
N PRO A 12 5.18 -3.71 12.48
CA PRO A 12 4.58 -5.04 12.38
C PRO A 12 3.32 -5.19 13.25
N VAL A 13 2.45 -6.13 12.89
CA VAL A 13 1.19 -6.40 13.60
C VAL A 13 1.06 -7.83 14.10
N ALA A 14 0.34 -8.00 15.21
CA ALA A 14 0.03 -9.31 15.76
C ALA A 14 -0.80 -10.12 14.74
N GLY A 15 -0.26 -11.24 14.27
CA GLY A 15 -0.85 -12.04 13.19
C GLY A 15 -0.04 -12.04 11.88
N GLY A 16 1.03 -11.25 11.79
CA GLY A 16 1.95 -11.22 10.67
C GLY A 16 1.60 -10.15 9.63
N GLY A 17 2.62 -9.41 9.20
CA GLY A 17 2.50 -8.30 8.26
C GLY A 17 2.91 -6.96 8.86
N ILE A 18 2.95 -5.94 8.00
CA ILE A 18 3.44 -4.59 8.27
C ILE A 18 2.36 -3.59 7.86
N VAL A 19 2.03 -2.64 8.75
CA VAL A 19 1.16 -1.53 8.41
C VAL A 19 1.97 -0.38 7.84
N TYR A 20 1.45 0.20 6.78
CA TYR A 20 1.98 1.39 6.13
C TYR A 20 0.98 2.52 6.21
N ASP A 21 1.48 3.69 6.58
CA ASP A 21 0.78 4.96 6.43
C ASP A 21 1.11 5.54 5.05
N TRP A 22 0.10 5.93 4.28
CA TRP A 22 0.31 6.53 2.97
C TRP A 22 -0.41 7.86 2.82
N GLY A 23 0.15 8.72 1.97
CA GLY A 23 -0.44 9.97 1.54
C GLY A 23 -0.10 10.27 0.08
N ILE A 24 -1.07 10.84 -0.64
CA ILE A 24 -0.92 11.37 -1.99
C ILE A 24 -1.18 12.88 -1.89
N ASP A 25 -0.12 13.67 -2.02
CA ASP A 25 -0.11 15.12 -1.75
C ASP A 25 -0.96 15.47 -0.51
N ASP A 26 -1.80 16.51 -0.62
CA ASP A 26 -2.77 16.92 0.41
C ASP A 26 -4.19 16.38 0.11
N THR A 27 -4.33 15.45 -0.86
CA THR A 27 -5.65 15.03 -1.38
C THR A 27 -6.19 13.76 -0.74
N ALA A 28 -5.31 12.80 -0.43
CA ALA A 28 -5.74 11.51 0.10
C ALA A 28 -4.72 10.92 1.08
N THR A 29 -5.20 10.28 2.13
CA THR A 29 -4.37 9.55 3.10
C THR A 29 -5.07 8.27 3.52
N GLY A 30 -4.30 7.30 4.01
CA GLY A 30 -4.86 6.07 4.55
C GLY A 30 -3.81 5.10 5.05
N HIS A 31 -4.27 3.87 5.27
CA HIS A 31 -3.42 2.78 5.74
C HIS A 31 -3.56 1.57 4.84
N VAL A 32 -2.45 0.86 4.65
CA VAL A 32 -2.47 -0.47 4.04
C VAL A 32 -1.71 -1.47 4.90
N LEU A 33 -2.22 -2.68 4.96
CA LEU A 33 -1.57 -3.83 5.58
C LEU A 33 -0.89 -4.64 4.47
N LEU A 34 0.43 -4.78 4.57
CA LEU A 34 1.22 -5.71 3.79
C LEU A 34 1.37 -7.02 4.55
N CYS A 35 0.89 -8.13 3.99
CA CYS A 35 1.21 -9.47 4.48
C CYS A 35 2.38 -10.03 3.67
N GLU A 36 3.57 -10.08 4.26
CA GLU A 36 4.79 -10.53 3.58
C GLU A 36 4.72 -12.00 3.12
N VAL A 37 4.07 -12.86 3.91
CA VAL A 37 3.96 -14.30 3.61
C VAL A 37 3.13 -14.55 2.35
N THR A 38 2.08 -13.77 2.14
CA THR A 38 1.18 -13.92 0.99
C THR A 38 1.48 -12.92 -0.13
N GLU A 39 2.42 -12.00 0.13
CA GLU A 39 2.73 -10.84 -0.70
C GLU A 39 1.48 -10.03 -1.13
N VAL A 40 0.49 -9.96 -0.23
CA VAL A 40 -0.77 -9.24 -0.45
C VAL A 40 -0.77 -7.92 0.31
N VAL A 41 -1.26 -6.87 -0.35
CA VAL A 41 -1.55 -5.57 0.27
C VAL A 41 -3.05 -5.34 0.30
N ARG A 42 -3.56 -4.85 1.44
CA ARG A 42 -4.98 -4.55 1.65
C ARG A 42 -5.16 -3.18 2.31
N PRO A 43 -6.22 -2.42 2.00
CA PRO A 43 -6.64 -1.31 2.84
C PRO A 43 -6.92 -1.80 4.26
N CYS A 44 -6.53 -1.01 5.27
CA CYS A 44 -6.79 -1.37 6.65
C CYS A 44 -7.09 -0.15 7.52
N THR A 45 -7.61 -0.40 8.72
CA THR A 45 -7.71 0.62 9.77
C THR A 45 -6.34 0.89 10.39
N PRO A 46 -6.17 1.98 11.16
CA PRO A 46 -4.96 2.23 11.95
C PRO A 46 -4.53 1.06 12.85
N SER A 47 -5.51 0.24 13.28
CA SER A 47 -5.33 -0.96 14.10
C SER A 47 -5.14 -2.23 13.28
N ALA A 48 -4.80 -2.10 12.00
CA ALA A 48 -4.51 -3.19 11.07
C ALA A 48 -5.68 -4.12 10.70
N VAL A 49 -6.92 -3.67 10.94
CA VAL A 49 -8.10 -4.45 10.54
C VAL A 49 -8.37 -4.21 9.06
N PRO A 50 -8.42 -5.23 8.19
CA PRO A 50 -8.72 -5.05 6.77
C PRO A 50 -10.05 -4.33 6.54
N ILE A 51 -10.10 -3.42 5.56
CA ILE A 51 -11.31 -2.71 5.16
C ILE A 51 -11.78 -3.26 3.82
N GLY A 52 -13.00 -3.82 3.81
CA GLY A 52 -13.59 -4.42 2.62
C GLY A 52 -12.82 -5.64 2.11
N GLU A 53 -13.05 -5.98 0.85
CA GLU A 53 -12.43 -7.14 0.19
C GLU A 53 -11.36 -6.77 -0.84
N MET A 54 -11.12 -5.46 -1.03
CA MET A 54 -10.13 -4.96 -1.97
C MET A 54 -8.73 -5.40 -1.56
N LEU A 55 -7.97 -5.94 -2.50
CA LEU A 55 -6.59 -6.36 -2.27
C LEU A 55 -5.76 -6.26 -3.54
N ALA A 56 -4.46 -6.16 -3.38
CA ALA A 56 -3.50 -6.27 -4.46
C ALA A 56 -2.49 -7.36 -4.16
N ARG A 57 -2.16 -8.16 -5.18
CA ARG A 57 -1.12 -9.18 -5.06
C ARG A 57 0.13 -8.75 -5.81
N ARG A 58 1.29 -8.91 -5.16
CA ARG A 58 2.58 -8.53 -5.74
C ARG A 58 2.99 -9.45 -6.88
N ASP A 59 2.74 -10.75 -6.72
CA ASP A 59 3.12 -11.80 -7.67
C ASP A 59 2.55 -11.58 -9.07
N SER A 60 1.28 -11.20 -9.16
CA SER A 60 0.56 -10.97 -10.40
C SER A 60 0.42 -9.50 -10.77
N GLY A 61 0.64 -8.58 -9.82
CA GLY A 61 0.29 -7.17 -9.95
C GLY A 61 -1.22 -6.92 -10.05
N SER A 62 -2.06 -7.93 -9.78
CA SER A 62 -3.52 -7.80 -9.91
C SER A 62 -4.13 -7.13 -8.69
N VAL A 63 -5.04 -6.18 -8.93
CA VAL A 63 -5.99 -5.70 -7.92
C VAL A 63 -7.30 -6.49 -8.05
N GLN A 64 -7.78 -7.01 -6.93
CA GLN A 64 -9.02 -7.78 -6.83
C GLN A 64 -10.05 -6.99 -6.02
N ASN A 65 -11.33 -7.17 -6.37
CA ASN A 65 -12.48 -6.51 -5.75
C ASN A 65 -12.29 -4.99 -5.58
N PRO A 66 -11.94 -4.25 -6.65
CA PRO A 66 -11.66 -2.83 -6.55
C PRO A 66 -12.90 -2.06 -6.09
N ASP A 67 -12.77 -1.31 -5.00
CA ASP A 67 -13.77 -0.33 -4.60
C ASP A 67 -13.63 0.90 -5.50
N PRO A 68 -14.65 1.24 -6.32
CA PRO A 68 -14.59 2.39 -7.22
C PRO A 68 -14.20 3.71 -6.54
N ALA A 69 -14.52 3.89 -5.25
CA ALA A 69 -14.26 5.12 -4.53
C ALA A 69 -12.78 5.30 -4.15
N THR A 70 -12.02 4.21 -3.99
CA THR A 70 -10.63 4.25 -3.48
C THR A 70 -9.64 3.56 -4.42
N ARG A 71 -10.13 3.03 -5.55
CA ARG A 71 -9.35 2.23 -6.51
C ARG A 71 -8.10 2.95 -7.01
N GLU A 72 -8.21 4.20 -7.45
CA GLU A 72 -7.08 4.93 -8.05
C GLU A 72 -5.97 5.15 -7.04
N ASP A 73 -6.29 5.73 -5.88
CA ASP A 73 -5.32 5.98 -4.80
C ASP A 73 -4.65 4.67 -4.37
N PHE A 74 -5.44 3.61 -4.19
CA PHE A 74 -4.93 2.31 -3.80
C PHE A 74 -3.96 1.74 -4.83
N VAL A 75 -4.28 1.80 -6.13
CA VAL A 75 -3.41 1.32 -7.21
C VAL A 75 -2.09 2.10 -7.22
N VAL A 76 -2.14 3.42 -7.08
CA VAL A 76 -0.94 4.28 -7.04
C VAL A 76 -0.04 3.91 -5.86
N VAL A 77 -0.62 3.79 -4.67
CA VAL A 77 0.11 3.44 -3.43
C VAL A 77 0.74 2.05 -3.54
N VAL A 78 -0.02 1.05 -3.98
CA VAL A 78 0.49 -0.31 -4.12
C VAL A 78 1.57 -0.40 -5.20
N ALA A 79 1.39 0.29 -6.33
CA ALA A 79 2.40 0.31 -7.38
C ALA A 79 3.72 0.90 -6.87
N ALA A 80 3.67 2.02 -6.14
CA ALA A 80 4.85 2.62 -5.52
C ALA A 80 5.53 1.65 -4.54
N LEU A 81 4.74 0.99 -3.68
CA LEU A 81 5.24 0.04 -2.69
C LEU A 81 5.90 -1.18 -3.34
N PHE A 82 5.24 -1.81 -4.32
CA PHE A 82 5.76 -2.99 -5.00
C PHE A 82 6.98 -2.70 -5.86
N GLN A 83 7.02 -1.55 -6.56
CA GLN A 83 8.20 -1.13 -7.31
C GLN A 83 9.41 -0.94 -6.38
N GLU A 84 9.19 -0.30 -5.24
CA GLU A 84 10.27 -0.04 -4.29
C GLU A 84 10.73 -1.31 -3.57
N TRP A 85 9.78 -2.18 -3.19
CA TRP A 85 10.12 -3.51 -2.68
C TRP A 85 10.92 -4.32 -3.71
N LYS A 86 10.49 -4.34 -4.98
CA LYS A 86 11.25 -4.99 -6.06
C LYS A 86 12.66 -4.41 -6.20
N ARG A 87 12.84 -3.09 -6.02
CA ARG A 87 14.14 -2.42 -6.07
C ARG A 87 15.05 -2.80 -4.90
N MET A 88 14.51 -2.89 -3.68
CA MET A 88 15.28 -3.16 -2.47
C MET A 88 15.48 -4.66 -2.17
N GLY A 89 14.65 -5.53 -2.74
CA GLY A 89 14.64 -6.97 -2.44
C GLY A 89 13.88 -7.33 -1.15
N GLN A 90 13.44 -6.34 -0.37
CA GLN A 90 12.69 -6.49 0.89
C GLN A 90 11.65 -5.37 1.04
N PRO A 91 10.61 -5.53 1.88
CA PRO A 91 9.64 -4.47 2.13
C PRO A 91 10.35 -3.17 2.56
N PRO A 92 10.04 -2.03 1.93
CA PRO A 92 10.74 -0.78 2.24
C PRO A 92 10.19 -0.18 3.54
N ALA A 93 11.05 0.39 4.38
CA ALA A 93 10.59 1.16 5.54
C ALA A 93 9.94 2.51 5.13
N THR A 94 10.35 3.07 3.99
CA THR A 94 9.80 4.33 3.46
C THR A 94 9.86 4.34 1.95
N VAL A 95 8.82 4.89 1.32
CA VAL A 95 8.74 5.15 -0.13
C VAL A 95 8.43 6.63 -0.34
N MET A 96 9.20 7.27 -1.23
CA MET A 96 8.88 8.56 -1.80
C MET A 96 8.92 8.47 -3.32
N ARG A 97 7.79 8.82 -3.97
CA ARG A 97 7.67 8.85 -5.42
C ARG A 97 6.93 10.09 -5.88
N THR A 98 7.32 10.58 -7.05
CA THR A 98 6.64 11.67 -7.75
C THR A 98 6.21 11.14 -9.11
N TYR A 99 4.92 11.24 -9.41
CA TYR A 99 4.32 10.90 -10.71
C TYR A 99 4.08 12.20 -11.48
N TRP A 100 4.36 12.22 -12.78
CA TRP A 100 4.29 13.42 -13.63
C TRP A 100 3.03 13.45 -14.49
#